data_AF-A0A7J4B2F9-F1
#
_entry.id   AF-A0A7J4B2F9-F1
#
_cell.length_a   1.000
_cell.length_b   1.000
_cell.length_c   1.000
_cell.angle_alpha   90.00
_cell.angle_beta   90.00
_cell.angle_gamma   90.00
#
_symmetry.space_group_name_H-M   'P 1'
#
loop_
_entity.id
_entity.type
_entity.pdbx_description
1 polymer ?
#
loop_
_entity_poly.entity_id
_entity_poly.type
_entity_poly.pdbx_seq_one_letter_code
_entity_poly.pdbx_strand_id
1 'polypeptide(L)'
;MWENQNKLWEEVRDLRASYGRLERTVESLRDSMIHGFGELSKFAGLTFEEFTRRFLSQYLRSMNIIPKDAELHKTVIDGEEINMFFEDPLIVGEVTSYAESSLEVDKLIRKVEIVRSRYGKEPLKYLLVLTAKKDVAGEMKKKAIENDGARNR
;
A
#
# COMPACT_ATOMS: atom_id res chain seq x y z
N MET A 1 -20.03 -36.56 24.03
CA MET A 1 -19.48 -36.24 22.69
C MET A 1 -20.06 -34.94 22.15
N TRP A 2 -21.39 -34.75 22.19
CA TRP A 2 -22.08 -33.52 21.77
C TRP A 2 -21.77 -32.26 22.61
N GLU A 3 -21.65 -32.37 23.94
CA GLU A 3 -21.31 -31.23 24.80
C GLU A 3 -19.89 -30.69 24.55
N ASN A 4 -18.93 -31.58 24.29
CA ASN A 4 -17.57 -31.17 23.95
C ASN A 4 -17.51 -30.49 22.57
N GLN A 5 -18.33 -30.93 21.61
CA GLN A 5 -18.44 -30.24 20.32
C GLN A 5 -19.08 -28.87 20.46
N ASN A 6 -20.12 -28.72 21.28
CA ASN A 6 -20.75 -27.41 21.54
C ASN A 6 -19.78 -26.43 22.21
N LYS A 7 -18.99 -26.87 23.20
CA LYS A 7 -17.96 -26.03 23.83
C LYS A 7 -16.89 -25.58 22.83
N LEU A 8 -16.44 -26.47 21.95
CA LEU A 8 -15.48 -26.11 20.89
C LEU A 8 -16.07 -25.07 19.92
N TRP A 9 -17.35 -25.16 19.57
CA TRP A 9 -18.01 -24.17 18.71
C TRP A 9 -18.10 -22.80 19.39
N GLU A 10 -18.37 -22.76 20.69
CA GLU A 10 -18.37 -21.53 21.47
C GLU A 10 -16.97 -20.91 21.53
N GLU A 11 -15.93 -21.68 21.84
CA GLU A 11 -14.54 -21.21 21.86
C GLU A 11 -14.10 -20.66 20.50
N VAL A 12 -14.42 -21.35 19.39
CA VAL A 12 -14.11 -20.89 18.03
C VAL A 12 -14.85 -19.59 17.69
N ARG A 13 -16.11 -19.45 18.11
CA ARG A 13 -16.89 -18.22 17.90
C ARG A 13 -16.27 -17.05 18.67
N ASP A 14 -15.91 -17.27 19.92
CA ASP A 14 -15.33 -16.23 20.78
C ASP A 14 -13.93 -15.83 20.31
N LEU A 15 -13.15 -16.79 19.79
CA LEU A 15 -11.86 -16.53 19.15
C LEU A 15 -12.02 -15.67 17.90
N ARG A 16 -12.98 -16.00 17.01
CA ARG A 16 -13.27 -15.20 15.80
C ARG A 16 -13.70 -13.78 16.16
N ALA A 17 -14.54 -13.63 17.18
CA ALA A 17 -14.97 -12.32 17.65
C ALA A 17 -13.80 -11.50 18.23
N SER A 18 -12.89 -12.16 18.97
CA SER A 18 -11.69 -11.53 19.53
C SER A 18 -10.71 -11.12 18.45
N TYR A 19 -10.49 -11.99 17.46
CA TYR A 19 -9.66 -11.70 16.29
C TYR A 19 -10.20 -10.49 15.49
N GLY A 20 -11.50 -10.44 15.21
CA GLY A 20 -12.11 -9.29 14.52
C GLY A 20 -12.12 -7.99 15.33
N ARG A 21 -12.00 -8.05 16.67
CA ARG A 21 -11.75 -6.84 17.49
C ARG A 21 -10.29 -6.41 17.37
N LEU A 22 -9.35 -7.35 17.42
CA LEU A 22 -7.93 -7.08 17.29
C LEU A 22 -7.61 -6.45 15.93
N GLU A 23 -8.14 -7.00 14.83
CA GLU A 23 -7.97 -6.42 13.49
C GLU A 23 -8.43 -4.95 13.46
N ARG A 24 -9.63 -4.66 13.97
CA ARG A 24 -10.15 -3.28 14.05
C ARG A 24 -9.28 -2.36 14.91
N THR A 25 -8.75 -2.84 16.03
CA THR A 25 -7.84 -2.06 16.87
C THR A 25 -6.53 -1.78 16.16
N VAL A 26 -5.96 -2.77 15.47
CA VAL A 26 -4.71 -2.60 14.69
C VAL A 26 -4.93 -1.65 13.51
N GLU A 27 -6.04 -1.76 12.79
CA GLU A 27 -6.44 -0.82 11.73
C GLU A 27 -6.57 0.61 12.29
N SER A 28 -7.30 0.78 13.40
CA SER A 28 -7.45 2.09 14.03
C SER A 28 -6.14 2.69 14.52
N LEU A 29 -5.23 1.87 15.09
CA LEU A 29 -3.91 2.31 15.51
C LEU A 29 -3.04 2.72 14.30
N ARG A 30 -3.10 1.95 13.20
CA ARG A 30 -2.45 2.29 11.94
C ARG A 30 -2.98 3.60 11.38
N ASP A 31 -4.30 3.79 11.33
CA ASP A 31 -4.92 5.01 10.82
C ASP A 31 -4.53 6.22 11.67
N SER A 32 -4.55 6.08 13.00
CA SER A 32 -4.14 7.12 13.95
C SER A 32 -2.66 7.46 13.81
N MET A 33 -1.79 6.46 13.63
CA MET A 33 -0.37 6.65 13.39
C MET A 33 -0.14 7.41 12.08
N ILE A 34 -0.80 7.03 10.99
CA ILE A 34 -0.69 7.72 9.69
C ILE A 34 -1.16 9.16 9.81
N HIS A 35 -2.28 9.41 10.50
CA HIS A 35 -2.80 10.76 10.71
C HIS A 35 -1.83 11.62 11.54
N GLY A 36 -1.40 11.11 12.70
CA GLY A 36 -0.46 11.83 13.58
C GLY A 36 0.88 12.12 12.90
N PHE A 37 1.40 11.18 12.10
CA PHE A 37 2.62 11.42 11.32
C PHE A 37 2.41 12.41 10.17
N GLY A 38 1.24 12.43 9.53
CA GLY A 38 0.89 13.45 8.53
C GLY A 38 0.92 14.87 9.11
N GLU A 39 0.60 15.04 10.39
CA GLU A 39 0.71 16.32 11.09
C GLU A 39 2.16 16.62 11.51
N LEU A 40 2.85 15.64 12.10
CA LEU A 40 4.23 15.81 12.60
C LEU A 40 5.26 16.00 11.47
N SER A 41 5.09 15.32 10.33
CA SER A 41 6.00 15.42 9.17
C SER A 41 6.14 16.87 8.66
N LYS A 42 5.05 17.65 8.71
CA LYS A 42 5.04 19.07 8.36
C LYS A 42 5.96 19.91 9.25
N PHE A 43 6.10 19.54 10.52
CA PHE A 43 6.97 20.23 11.49
C PHE A 43 8.41 19.69 11.48
N ALA A 44 8.60 18.41 11.13
CA ALA A 44 9.92 17.77 11.06
C ALA A 44 10.70 18.11 9.77
N GLY A 45 10.10 18.84 8.83
CA GLY A 45 10.72 19.18 7.55
C GLY A 45 10.84 18.00 6.57
N LEU A 46 10.10 16.91 6.81
CA LEU A 46 10.05 15.75 5.91
C LEU A 46 8.91 15.92 4.91
N THR A 47 9.17 15.60 3.64
CA THR A 47 8.09 15.56 2.63
C THR A 47 7.20 14.35 2.87
N PHE A 48 5.92 14.46 2.49
CA PHE A 48 4.99 13.32 2.57
C PHE A 48 5.49 12.11 1.75
N GLU A 49 6.14 12.36 0.61
CA GLU A 49 6.79 11.32 -0.20
C GLU A 49 7.88 10.58 0.58
N GLU A 50 8.81 11.31 1.22
CA GLU A 50 9.89 10.72 2.01
C GLU A 50 9.34 9.90 3.19
N PHE A 51 8.34 10.44 3.89
CA PHE A 51 7.66 9.70 4.97
C PHE A 51 7.05 8.40 4.45
N THR A 52 6.28 8.49 3.37
CA THR A 52 5.55 7.34 2.79
C THR A 52 6.52 6.26 2.33
N ARG A 53 7.63 6.65 1.71
CA ARG A 53 8.69 5.74 1.27
C ARG A 53 9.32 4.99 2.44
N ARG A 54 9.67 5.68 3.53
CA ARG A 54 10.21 5.05 4.75
C ARG A 54 9.20 4.14 5.43
N PHE A 55 7.96 4.60 5.56
CA PHE A 55 6.87 3.84 6.16
C PHE A 55 6.61 2.54 5.38
N LEU A 56 6.45 2.63 4.06
CA LEU A 56 6.23 1.46 3.23
C LEU A 56 7.43 0.51 3.24
N SER A 57 8.66 1.03 3.25
CA SER A 57 9.86 0.20 3.40
C SER A 57 9.86 -0.62 4.70
N GLN A 58 9.52 0.01 5.83
CA GLN A 58 9.38 -0.67 7.13
C GLN A 58 8.26 -1.73 7.09
N TYR A 59 7.12 -1.40 6.51
CA TYR A 59 6.00 -2.33 6.36
C TYR A 59 6.37 -3.55 5.49
N LEU A 60 7.05 -3.34 4.37
CA LEU A 60 7.48 -4.43 3.49
C LEU A 60 8.55 -5.32 4.14
N ARG A 61 9.43 -4.74 4.96
CA ARG A 61 10.42 -5.48 5.75
C ARG A 61 9.76 -6.37 6.80
N SER A 62 8.78 -5.86 7.54
CA SER A 62 8.09 -6.66 8.56
C SER A 62 7.35 -7.86 7.96
N MET A 63 6.93 -7.73 6.69
CA MET A 63 6.32 -8.80 5.89
C MET A 63 7.34 -9.70 5.18
N ASN A 64 8.65 -9.47 5.33
CA ASN A 64 9.74 -10.14 4.60
C ASN A 64 9.59 -10.08 3.07
N ILE A 65 8.96 -9.03 2.53
CA ILE A 65 8.86 -8.81 1.08
C ILE A 65 10.18 -8.26 0.53
N ILE A 66 10.81 -7.35 1.26
CA ILE A 66 12.15 -6.84 0.96
C ILE A 66 13.14 -7.23 2.08
N PRO A 67 14.46 -7.28 1.81
CA PRO A 67 15.46 -7.59 2.83
C PRO A 67 15.43 -6.64 4.04
N LYS A 68 15.87 -7.12 5.21
CA LYS A 68 15.80 -6.37 6.49
C LYS A 68 16.54 -5.02 6.49
N ASP A 69 17.56 -4.89 5.67
CA ASP A 69 18.38 -3.67 5.56
C ASP A 69 18.10 -2.89 4.27
N ALA A 70 17.08 -3.30 3.51
CA ALA A 70 16.69 -2.66 2.27
C ALA A 70 15.62 -1.58 2.47
N GLU A 71 15.65 -0.58 1.59
CA GLU A 71 14.66 0.49 1.54
C GLU A 71 14.24 0.76 0.09
N LEU A 72 12.97 1.14 -0.08
CA LEU A 72 12.51 1.73 -1.32
C LEU A 72 13.24 3.05 -1.52
N HIS A 73 13.63 3.35 -2.75
CA HIS A 73 14.31 4.60 -3.09
C HIS A 73 13.62 5.30 -4.26
N LYS A 74 13.91 6.59 -4.41
CA LYS A 74 13.53 7.35 -5.61
C LYS A 74 14.53 7.06 -6.72
N THR A 75 14.04 6.90 -7.95
CA THR A 75 14.92 6.69 -9.11
C THR A 75 14.34 7.37 -10.36
N VAL A 76 15.15 7.46 -11.41
CA VAL A 76 14.71 7.91 -12.74
C VAL A 76 14.99 6.80 -13.73
N ILE A 77 13.94 6.33 -14.41
CA ILE A 77 14.01 5.28 -15.41
C ILE A 77 13.44 5.84 -16.71
N ASP A 78 14.25 5.84 -17.76
CA ASP A 78 13.89 6.30 -19.10
C ASP A 78 13.30 7.72 -19.11
N GLY A 79 13.85 8.60 -18.25
CA GLY A 79 13.41 9.98 -18.08
C GLY A 79 12.19 10.17 -17.17
N GLU A 80 11.58 9.09 -16.70
CA GLU A 80 10.43 9.12 -15.80
C GLU A 80 10.88 8.94 -14.34
N GLU A 81 10.43 9.83 -13.47
CA GLU A 81 10.71 9.75 -12.03
C GLU A 81 9.78 8.75 -11.34
N ILE A 82 10.34 7.84 -10.54
CA ILE A 82 9.59 6.88 -9.73
C ILE A 82 9.80 7.21 -8.26
N ASN A 83 8.72 7.49 -7.53
CA ASN A 83 8.81 7.92 -6.13
C ASN A 83 9.27 6.81 -5.19
N MET A 84 8.85 5.57 -5.46
CA MET A 84 9.20 4.38 -4.67
C MET A 84 9.58 3.23 -5.59
N PHE A 85 10.83 2.79 -5.51
CA PHE A 85 11.36 1.74 -6.37
C PHE A 85 12.22 0.73 -5.58
N PHE A 86 12.15 -0.54 -6.00
CA PHE A 86 13.05 -1.60 -5.57
C PHE A 86 13.21 -2.62 -6.71
N GLU A 87 14.41 -3.16 -6.90
CA GLU A 87 14.70 -4.02 -8.06
C GLU A 87 14.31 -5.48 -7.86
N ASP A 88 14.51 -6.02 -6.64
CA ASP A 88 14.25 -7.43 -6.35
C ASP A 88 13.76 -7.67 -4.90
N PRO A 89 12.44 -7.91 -4.69
CA PRO A 89 11.41 -8.00 -5.72
C PRO A 89 11.19 -6.67 -6.42
N LEU A 90 10.77 -6.73 -7.69
CA LEU A 90 10.54 -5.53 -8.49
C LEU A 90 9.30 -4.79 -7.95
N ILE A 91 9.50 -3.58 -7.43
CA ILE A 91 8.45 -2.76 -6.83
C ILE A 91 8.45 -1.40 -7.51
N VAL A 92 7.26 -0.92 -7.87
CA VAL A 92 7.02 0.43 -8.39
C VAL A 92 5.89 1.06 -7.61
N GLY A 93 6.12 2.28 -7.13
CA GLY A 93 5.09 3.02 -6.43
C GLY A 93 5.11 4.52 -6.68
N GLU A 94 3.91 5.08 -6.54
CA GLU A 94 3.60 6.50 -6.71
C GLU A 94 3.01 7.05 -5.42
N VAL A 95 3.38 8.29 -5.07
CA VAL A 95 2.88 8.99 -3.89
C VAL A 95 2.31 10.34 -4.27
N THR A 96 1.04 10.58 -3.94
CA THR A 96 0.39 11.88 -4.15
C THR A 96 -0.34 12.33 -2.88
N SER A 97 -0.04 13.52 -2.38
CA SER A 97 -0.68 14.06 -1.17
C SER A 97 -2.17 14.36 -1.36
N TYR A 98 -2.59 14.76 -2.56
CA TYR A 98 -3.99 15.06 -2.84
C TYR A 98 -4.35 14.65 -4.26
N ALA A 99 -5.36 13.79 -4.40
CA ALA A 99 -5.87 13.37 -5.70
C ALA A 99 -7.20 14.04 -6.00
N GLU A 100 -7.22 14.84 -7.08
CA GLU A 100 -8.44 15.47 -7.61
C GLU A 100 -9.17 14.59 -8.63
N SER A 101 -8.50 13.57 -9.16
CA SER A 101 -9.03 12.70 -10.21
C SER A 101 -8.34 11.34 -10.21
N SER A 102 -8.84 10.41 -11.03
CA SER A 102 -8.24 9.09 -11.23
C SER A 102 -6.94 9.09 -12.05
N LEU A 103 -6.45 10.26 -12.49
CA LEU A 103 -5.21 10.40 -13.26
C LEU A 103 -3.97 9.90 -12.50
N GLU A 104 -3.99 9.91 -11.17
CA GLU A 104 -2.90 9.36 -10.36
C GLU A 104 -2.71 7.84 -10.60
N VAL A 105 -3.79 7.12 -10.93
CA VAL A 105 -3.71 5.71 -11.33
C VAL A 105 -3.01 5.57 -12.68
N ASP A 106 -3.31 6.46 -13.64
CA ASP A 106 -2.68 6.44 -14.97
C ASP A 106 -1.18 6.72 -14.89
N LYS A 107 -0.77 7.66 -14.04
CA LYS A 107 0.65 7.94 -13.78
C LYS A 107 1.37 6.68 -13.31
N LEU A 108 0.80 5.96 -12.33
CA LEU A 108 1.39 4.72 -11.86
C LEU A 108 1.45 3.67 -12.97
N ILE A 109 0.38 3.49 -13.75
CA ILE A 109 0.35 2.52 -14.85
C ILE A 109 1.45 2.81 -15.88
N ARG A 110 1.63 4.09 -16.27
CA ARG A 110 2.70 4.52 -17.18
C ARG A 110 4.08 4.18 -16.62
N LYS A 111 4.33 4.49 -15.34
CA LYS A 111 5.62 4.17 -14.66
C LYS A 111 5.86 2.66 -14.63
N VAL A 112 4.84 1.88 -14.30
CA VAL A 112 4.89 0.42 -14.31
C VAL A 112 5.23 -0.12 -15.70
N GLU A 113 4.66 0.44 -16.76
CA GLU A 113 4.95 0.04 -18.14
C GLU A 113 6.41 0.27 -18.54
N ILE A 114 6.97 1.42 -18.17
CA ILE A 114 8.38 1.75 -18.39
C ILE A 114 9.29 0.77 -17.65
N VAL A 115 9.05 0.58 -16.34
CA VAL A 115 9.86 -0.35 -15.55
C VAL A 115 9.74 -1.78 -16.06
N ARG A 116 8.53 -2.24 -16.35
CA ARG A 116 8.32 -3.58 -16.88
C ARG A 116 9.07 -3.81 -18.18
N SER A 117 9.04 -2.84 -19.09
CA SER A 117 9.76 -2.93 -20.37
C SER A 117 11.27 -3.04 -20.16
N ARG A 118 11.81 -2.34 -19.16
CA ARG A 118 13.24 -2.36 -18.82
C ARG A 118 13.70 -3.62 -18.10
N TYR A 119 12.90 -4.14 -17.16
CA TYR A 119 13.29 -5.26 -16.29
C TYR A 119 12.70 -6.62 -16.71
N GLY A 120 11.77 -6.63 -17.67
CA GLY A 120 11.15 -7.86 -18.19
C GLY A 120 10.31 -8.64 -17.19
N LYS A 121 9.89 -8.01 -16.08
CA LYS A 121 9.10 -8.61 -14.99
C LYS A 121 7.92 -7.71 -14.63
N GLU A 122 6.82 -8.30 -14.18
CA GLU A 122 5.69 -7.53 -13.65
C GLU A 122 6.03 -7.07 -12.21
N PRO A 123 6.01 -5.76 -11.93
CA PRO A 123 6.30 -5.23 -10.59
C PRO A 123 5.11 -5.38 -9.65
N LEU A 124 5.39 -5.43 -8.34
CA LEU A 124 4.41 -5.08 -7.31
C LEU A 124 4.13 -3.57 -7.39
N LYS A 125 2.85 -3.20 -7.38
CA LYS A 125 2.38 -1.83 -7.68
C LYS A 125 1.78 -1.21 -6.42
N TYR A 126 2.22 -0.01 -6.08
CA TYR A 126 1.69 0.73 -4.93
C TYR A 126 1.31 2.16 -5.32
N LEU A 127 0.05 2.54 -5.10
CA LEU A 127 -0.40 3.92 -5.17
C LEU A 127 -0.81 4.39 -3.78
N LEU A 128 -0.10 5.38 -3.24
CA LEU A 128 -0.40 5.94 -1.93
C LEU A 128 -0.91 7.37 -2.09
N VAL A 129 -2.16 7.58 -1.66
CA VAL A 129 -2.81 8.89 -1.69
C VAL A 129 -3.22 9.27 -0.29
N LEU A 130 -2.76 10.43 0.19
CA LEU A 130 -3.11 10.90 1.53
C LEU A 130 -4.57 11.34 1.61
N THR A 131 -5.02 12.16 0.66
CA THR A 131 -6.36 12.74 0.66
C THR A 131 -6.99 12.68 -0.73
N ALA A 132 -8.24 12.24 -0.80
CA ALA A 132 -9.05 12.28 -2.02
C ALA A 132 -10.53 12.41 -1.64
N LYS A 133 -11.35 12.97 -2.54
CA LYS A 133 -12.82 12.93 -2.38
C LYS A 133 -13.31 11.48 -2.51
N LYS A 134 -14.45 11.16 -1.88
CA LYS A 134 -14.99 9.79 -1.82
C LYS A 134 -15.30 9.21 -3.20
N ASP A 135 -15.85 10.02 -4.09
CA ASP A 135 -16.13 9.70 -5.49
C ASP A 135 -14.84 9.41 -6.26
N VAL A 136 -13.84 10.29 -6.15
CA VAL A 136 -12.52 10.13 -6.77
C VAL A 136 -11.84 8.84 -6.28
N ALA A 137 -11.83 8.59 -4.97
CA ALA A 137 -11.27 7.37 -4.40
C ALA A 137 -12.01 6.10 -4.91
N GLY A 138 -13.33 6.18 -5.09
CA GLY A 138 -14.11 5.10 -5.68
C GLY A 138 -13.75 4.82 -7.13
N GLU A 139 -13.59 5.86 -7.94
CA GLU A 139 -13.16 5.78 -9.33
C GLU A 139 -11.75 5.18 -9.45
N MET A 140 -10.81 5.65 -8.63
CA MET A 140 -9.43 5.13 -8.58
C MET A 140 -9.40 3.64 -8.25
N LYS A 141 -10.19 3.20 -7.26
CA LYS A 141 -10.30 1.77 -6.90
C LYS A 141 -10.84 0.94 -8.06
N LYS A 142 -11.90 1.40 -8.72
CA LYS A 142 -12.48 0.72 -9.88
C LYS A 142 -11.43 0.55 -10.98
N LYS A 143 -10.71 1.63 -11.31
CA LYS A 143 -9.67 1.64 -12.34
C LYS A 143 -8.49 0.74 -12.01
N ALA A 144 -8.07 0.69 -10.74
CA ALA A 144 -7.02 -0.22 -10.28
C ALA A 144 -7.43 -1.69 -10.45
N ILE A 145 -8.68 -2.04 -10.08
CA ILE A 145 -9.21 -3.40 -10.25
C ILE A 145 -9.33 -3.78 -11.73
N GLU A 146 -9.80 -2.86 -12.58
CA GLU A 146 -9.89 -3.10 -14.01
C GLU A 146 -8.51 -3.34 -14.64
N ASN A 147 -7.47 -2.62 -14.21
CA ASN A 147 -6.11 -2.80 -14.72
C ASN A 147 -5.48 -4.13 -14.28
N ASP A 148 -5.70 -4.57 -13.04
CA ASP A 148 -5.22 -5.88 -12.57
C ASP A 148 -6.06 -7.03 -13.13
N GLY A 149 -7.39 -6.87 -13.21
CA GLY A 149 -8.33 -7.88 -13.69
C GLY A 149 -8.33 -8.08 -15.21
N ALA A 150 -8.00 -7.05 -15.99
CA ALA A 150 -7.82 -7.16 -17.45
C ALA A 150 -6.54 -7.92 -17.84
N ARG A 151 -5.58 -8.07 -16.91
CA ARG A 151 -4.28 -8.71 -17.17
C ARG A 151 -4.23 -10.20 -16.76
N ASN A 152 -5.24 -10.69 -16.05
CA ASN A 152 -5.42 -12.11 -15.69
C ASN A 152 -6.35 -12.88 -16.65
N ARG A 153 -6.63 -12.33 -17.84
CA ARG A 153 -7.37 -13.00 -18.92
C ARG A 153 -6.51 -13.13 -20.16
#